data_AF-A0A1N6JMQ2-F1
#
_entry.id   AF-A0A1N6JMQ2-F1
#
_cell.length_a   1.000
_cell.length_b   1.000
_cell.length_c   1.000
_cell.angle_alpha   90.00
_cell.angle_beta   90.00
_cell.angle_gamma   90.00
#
_symmetry.space_group_name_H-M   'P 1'
#
loop_
_entity.id
_entity.type
_entity.pdbx_description
1 polymer ?
#
loop_
_entity_poly.entity_id
_entity_poly.type
_entity_poly.pdbx_seq_one_letter_code
_entity_poly.pdbx_strand_id
1 'polypeptide(L)'
;MSAPSKLDRFVVKYRKDHTHPVNHFLHVGAGWPMIALAVILVPFHPLWSLGLVLGGYALMFFGHFAFEKNKPTILKHPSTPFVIAWAVIRGLCGGLLRLATPQRSR
;
A
#
# COMPACT_ATOMS: atom_id res chain seq x y z
N MET A 1 0.03 5.29 30.34
CA MET A 1 -0.21 5.03 28.90
C MET A 1 1.14 5.00 28.19
N SER A 2 1.51 3.88 27.58
CA SER A 2 2.77 3.75 26.82
C SER A 2 2.74 4.64 25.58
N ALA A 3 3.87 5.26 25.24
CA ALA A 3 3.98 6.09 24.04
C ALA A 3 3.69 5.25 22.78
N PRO A 4 3.00 5.81 21.76
CA PRO A 4 2.68 5.07 20.54
C PRO A 4 3.97 4.64 19.83
N SER A 5 3.96 3.44 19.23
CA SER A 5 5.11 2.95 18.47
C SER A 5 5.32 3.76 17.19
N LYS A 6 6.49 3.61 16.55
CA LYS A 6 6.76 4.25 15.25
C LYS A 6 5.76 3.80 14.16
N LEU A 7 5.31 2.55 14.23
CA LEU A 7 4.32 2.00 13.30
C LEU A 7 2.95 2.62 13.52
N ASP A 8 2.53 2.81 14.77
CA ASP A 8 1.23 3.42 15.08
C ASP A 8 1.15 4.85 14.55
N ARG A 9 2.22 5.64 14.75
CA ARG A 9 2.32 6.99 14.19
C ARG A 9 2.28 6.99 12.67
N PHE A 10 2.93 6.02 12.03
CA PHE A 10 2.90 5.88 10.57
C PHE A 10 1.49 5.53 10.07
N VAL A 11 0.78 4.61 10.72
CA VAL A 11 -0.59 4.22 10.34
C VAL A 11 -1.56 5.39 10.49
N VAL A 12 -1.47 6.15 11.59
CA VAL A 12 -2.30 7.34 11.80
C VAL A 12 -2.03 8.38 10.72
N LYS A 13 -0.75 8.64 10.40
CA LYS A 13 -0.36 9.54 9.32
C LYS A 13 -0.89 9.06 7.97
N TYR A 14 -0.70 7.77 7.66
CA TYR A 14 -1.15 7.17 6.41
C TYR A 14 -2.66 7.34 6.21
N ARG A 15 -3.46 7.07 7.26
CA ARG A 15 -4.92 7.27 7.22
C ARG A 15 -5.30 8.74 7.03
N LYS A 16 -4.54 9.67 7.62
CA LYS A 16 -4.75 11.11 7.46
C LYS A 16 -4.38 11.60 6.06
N ASP A 17 -3.40 10.98 5.42
CA ASP A 17 -2.95 11.35 4.08
C ASP A 17 -3.87 10.78 2.97
N HIS A 18 -4.80 9.86 3.31
CA HIS A 18 -5.72 9.18 2.39
C HIS A 18 -7.16 9.17 2.91
N THR A 19 -7.79 10.34 3.02
CA THR A 19 -9.16 10.48 3.54
C THR A 19 -10.23 10.44 2.45
N HIS A 20 -9.90 10.88 1.23
CA HIS A 20 -10.82 10.97 0.13
C HIS A 20 -11.05 9.58 -0.51
N PRO A 21 -12.32 9.15 -0.71
CA PRO A 21 -12.62 7.80 -1.18
C PRO A 21 -12.03 7.50 -2.57
N VAL A 22 -11.99 8.50 -3.47
CA VAL A 22 -11.36 8.34 -4.79
C VAL A 22 -9.86 8.15 -4.68
N ASN A 23 -9.17 8.90 -3.82
CA ASN A 23 -7.74 8.71 -3.61
C ASN A 23 -7.45 7.34 -3.00
N HIS A 24 -8.27 6.91 -2.04
CA HIS A 24 -8.18 5.57 -1.47
C HIS A 24 -8.39 4.47 -2.52
N PHE A 25 -9.37 4.61 -3.43
CA PHE A 25 -9.58 3.68 -4.52
C PHE A 25 -8.41 3.67 -5.52
N LEU A 26 -7.89 4.83 -5.91
CA LEU A 26 -6.74 4.93 -6.81
C LEU A 26 -5.49 4.25 -6.22
N HIS A 27 -5.35 4.23 -4.90
CA HIS A 27 -4.29 3.49 -4.22
C HIS A 27 -4.60 1.99 -4.11
N VAL A 28 -5.68 1.63 -3.43
CA VAL A 28 -5.94 0.23 -3.02
C VAL A 28 -6.61 -0.58 -4.13
N GLY A 29 -7.49 0.03 -4.92
CA GLY A 29 -8.26 -0.63 -5.97
C GLY A 29 -7.53 -0.72 -7.31
N ALA A 30 -6.66 0.26 -7.62
CA ALA A 30 -5.96 0.33 -8.90
C ALA A 30 -4.43 0.28 -8.76
N GLY A 31 -3.83 1.27 -8.09
CA GLY A 31 -2.38 1.45 -8.02
C GLY A 31 -1.65 0.23 -7.46
N TRP A 32 -2.01 -0.23 -6.26
CA TRP A 32 -1.35 -1.37 -5.61
C TRP A 32 -1.48 -2.68 -6.41
N PRO A 33 -2.67 -3.07 -6.92
CA PRO A 33 -2.78 -4.22 -7.83
C PRO A 33 -1.90 -4.10 -9.07
N MET A 34 -1.80 -2.92 -9.68
CA MET A 34 -0.93 -2.71 -10.85
C MET A 34 0.55 -2.92 -10.50
N ILE A 35 1.02 -2.37 -9.36
CA ILE A 35 2.41 -2.59 -8.92
C ILE A 35 2.66 -4.07 -8.61
N ALA A 36 1.72 -4.76 -7.97
CA ALA A 36 1.84 -6.19 -7.67
C ALA A 36 1.94 -7.02 -8.97
N LEU A 37 1.09 -6.74 -9.95
CA LEU A 37 1.14 -7.39 -11.26
C LEU A 37 2.47 -7.10 -11.97
N ALA A 38 2.96 -5.86 -11.88
CA ALA A 38 4.24 -5.48 -12.48
C ALA A 38 5.39 -6.34 -11.95
N VAL A 39 5.46 -6.56 -10.62
CA VAL A 39 6.47 -7.39 -9.97
C VAL A 39 6.43 -8.83 -10.47
N ILE A 40 5.23 -9.41 -10.62
CA ILE A 40 5.04 -10.78 -11.15
C ILE A 40 5.51 -10.87 -12.61
N LEU A 41 5.24 -9.84 -13.41
CA LEU A 41 5.55 -9.84 -14.84
C LEU A 41 7.01 -9.53 -15.19
N VAL A 42 7.82 -9.05 -14.23
CA VAL A 42 9.21 -8.62 -14.50
C VAL A 42 10.03 -9.66 -15.29
N PRO A 43 10.00 -10.97 -14.94
CA PRO A 43 10.79 -11.97 -15.66
C PRO A 43 10.30 -12.25 -17.08
N PHE A 44 9.04 -11.95 -17.39
CA PHE A 44 8.39 -12.32 -18.64
C PHE A 44 8.30 -11.15 -19.62
N HIS A 45 7.99 -9.96 -19.13
CA HIS A 45 7.73 -8.78 -19.94
C HIS A 45 8.21 -7.49 -19.24
N PRO A 46 9.53 -7.25 -19.17
CA PRO A 46 10.11 -6.17 -18.36
C PRO A 46 9.66 -4.76 -18.78
N LEU A 47 9.43 -4.52 -20.08
CA LEU A 47 8.91 -3.24 -20.57
C LEU A 47 7.46 -3.01 -20.13
N TRP A 48 6.63 -4.05 -20.16
CA TRP A 48 5.25 -3.97 -19.65
C TRP A 48 5.23 -3.78 -18.13
N SER A 49 6.11 -4.45 -17.40
CA SER A 49 6.28 -4.23 -15.96
C SER A 49 6.66 -2.79 -15.64
N LEU A 50 7.59 -2.19 -16.40
CA LEU A 50 7.94 -0.78 -16.23
C LEU A 50 6.70 0.12 -16.46
N GLY A 51 5.94 -0.14 -17.53
CA GLY A 51 4.71 0.60 -17.82
C GLY A 51 3.68 0.50 -16.68
N LEU A 52 3.48 -0.70 -16.11
CA LEU A 52 2.59 -0.92 -14.98
C LEU A 52 3.06 -0.22 -13.70
N VAL A 53 4.37 -0.21 -13.42
CA VAL A 53 4.93 0.53 -12.28
C VAL A 53 4.67 2.01 -12.43
N LEU A 54 5.02 2.59 -13.59
CA LEU A 54 4.83 4.01 -13.86
C LEU A 54 3.35 4.41 -13.83
N GLY A 55 2.48 3.61 -14.46
CA GLY A 55 1.03 3.82 -14.45
C GLY A 55 0.43 3.74 -13.06
N GLY A 56 0.82 2.75 -12.26
CA GLY A 56 0.35 2.60 -10.88
C GLY A 56 0.74 3.80 -10.01
N TYR A 57 1.98 4.27 -10.10
CA TYR A 57 2.43 5.48 -9.41
C TYR A 57 1.72 6.74 -9.90
N ALA A 58 1.51 6.88 -11.21
CA ALA A 58 0.79 8.01 -11.77
C ALA A 58 -0.65 8.12 -11.22
N LEU A 59 -1.38 7.01 -11.13
CA LEU A 59 -2.73 6.98 -10.55
C LEU A 59 -2.73 7.36 -9.07
N MET A 60 -1.80 6.81 -8.29
CA MET A 60 -1.66 7.13 -6.86
C MET A 60 -1.32 8.60 -6.63
N PHE A 61 -0.40 9.14 -7.42
CA PHE A 61 -0.02 10.55 -7.35
C PHE A 61 -1.15 11.47 -7.79
N PHE A 62 -1.89 11.10 -8.83
CA PHE A 62 -3.08 11.83 -9.24
C PHE A 62 -4.12 11.89 -8.12
N GLY A 63 -4.33 10.79 -7.40
CA GLY A 63 -5.16 10.74 -6.19
C GLY A 63 -4.77 11.80 -5.15
N HIS A 64 -3.47 11.84 -4.83
CA HIS A 64 -2.92 12.80 -3.87
C HIS A 64 -3.04 14.25 -4.33
N PHE A 65 -2.72 14.55 -5.59
CA PHE A 65 -2.67 15.93 -6.08
C PHE A 65 -4.05 16.49 -6.42
N ALA A 66 -4.94 15.68 -7.03
CA ALA A 66 -6.26 16.14 -7.48
C ALA A 66 -7.30 16.13 -6.36
N PHE A 67 -7.29 15.11 -5.48
CA PHE A 67 -8.34 14.93 -4.47
C PHE A 67 -7.90 15.32 -3.06
N GLU A 68 -6.78 14.79 -2.57
CA GLU A 68 -6.30 15.12 -1.20
C GLU A 68 -5.62 16.48 -1.13
N LYS A 69 -5.10 16.97 -2.27
CA LYS A 69 -4.27 18.18 -2.38
C LYS A 69 -3.07 18.17 -1.42
N ASN A 70 -2.47 17.00 -1.23
CA ASN A 70 -1.29 16.81 -0.38
C ASN A 70 -0.13 16.20 -1.19
N LYS A 71 1.06 16.15 -0.58
CA LYS A 71 2.25 15.56 -1.21
C LYS A 71 2.40 14.10 -0.76
N PRO A 72 2.61 13.14 -1.69
CA PRO A 72 2.81 11.74 -1.35
C PRO A 72 3.93 11.55 -0.31
N THR A 73 3.71 10.71 0.70
CA THR A 73 4.68 10.44 1.78
C THR A 73 6.01 9.88 1.25
N ILE A 74 5.97 9.13 0.14
CA ILE A 74 7.15 8.57 -0.53
C ILE A 74 8.18 9.64 -0.91
N LEU A 75 7.75 10.87 -1.23
CA LEU A 75 8.65 11.97 -1.57
C LEU A 75 9.51 12.42 -0.38
N LYS A 76 9.05 12.20 0.85
CA LYS A 76 9.78 12.53 2.09
C LYS A 76 10.54 11.32 2.63
N HIS A 77 10.00 10.13 2.42
CA HIS A 77 10.52 8.87 2.95
C HIS A 77 10.55 7.83 1.82
N PRO A 78 11.66 7.75 1.04
CA PRO A 78 11.75 6.86 -0.11
C PRO A 78 11.58 5.38 0.23
N SER A 79 11.85 4.98 1.48
CA SER A 79 11.67 3.61 1.96
C SER A 79 10.20 3.22 2.25
N THR A 80 9.26 4.17 2.17
CA THR A 80 7.83 3.95 2.48
C THR A 80 7.21 2.75 1.73
N PRO A 81 7.46 2.54 0.42
CA PRO A 81 6.87 1.40 -0.29
C PRO A 81 7.26 0.05 0.30
N PHE A 82 8.52 -0.13 0.71
CA PHE A 82 9.00 -1.39 1.29
C PHE A 82 8.35 -1.66 2.65
N VAL A 83 8.19 -0.62 3.48
CA VAL A 83 7.52 -0.72 4.78
C VAL A 83 6.06 -1.10 4.61
N ILE A 84 5.36 -0.48 3.65
CA ILE A 84 3.95 -0.79 3.34
C ILE A 84 3.83 -2.22 2.81
N ALA A 85 4.67 -2.61 1.84
CA ALA A 85 4.67 -3.96 1.28
C ALA A 85 4.87 -5.02 2.37
N TRP A 86 5.83 -4.82 3.28
CA TRP A 86 6.05 -5.72 4.40
C TRP A 86 4.85 -5.78 5.36
N ALA A 87 4.24 -4.63 5.67
CA ALA A 87 3.06 -4.59 6.54
C ALA A 87 1.87 -5.34 5.93
N VAL A 88 1.64 -5.21 4.63
CA VAL A 88 0.60 -5.94 3.89
C VAL A 88 0.88 -7.44 3.89
N ILE A 89 2.12 -7.85 3.54
CA ILE A 89 2.52 -9.27 3.53
C ILE A 89 2.32 -9.89 4.91
N ARG A 90 2.80 -9.25 5.98
CA ARG A 90 2.59 -9.74 7.35
C ARG A 90 1.11 -9.84 7.73
N GLY A 91 0.30 -8.87 7.32
CA GLY A 91 -1.15 -8.86 7.57
C GLY A 91 -1.84 -10.04 6.88
N LEU A 92 -1.53 -10.28 5.61
CA LEU A 92 -2.06 -11.39 4.83
C LEU A 92 -1.64 -12.75 5.43
N CYS A 93 -0.36 -12.92 5.77
CA CYS A 93 0.13 -14.14 6.44
C CYS A 93 -0.58 -14.38 7.77
N GLY A 94 -0.76 -13.35 8.61
CA GLY A 94 -1.47 -13.45 9.87
C GLY A 94 -2.95 -13.82 9.70
N GLY A 95 -3.62 -13.25 8.68
CA GLY A 95 -4.98 -13.59 8.31
C GLY A 95 -5.13 -15.05 7.88
N LEU A 96 -4.23 -15.51 7.00
CA LEU A 96 -4.18 -16.90 6.55
C LEU A 96 -3.96 -17.87 7.71
N LEU A 97 -3.04 -17.56 8.64
CA LEU A 97 -2.80 -18.39 9.82
C LEU A 97 -4.04 -18.54 10.71
N ARG A 98 -4.82 -17.46 10.88
CA ARG A 98 -6.09 -17.49 11.65
C ARG A 98 -7.16 -18.34 10.97
N LEU A 99 -7.21 -18.35 9.64
CA LEU A 99 -8.11 -19.23 8.88
C LEU A 99 -7.65 -20.70 8.93
N ALA A 100 -6.34 -20.93 9.00
CA ALA A 100 -5.75 -22.26 9.04
C ALA A 100 -5.73 -22.90 10.44
N THR A 101 -5.87 -22.11 11.52
CA THR A 101 -5.96 -22.64 12.89
C THR A 101 -7.41 -22.91 13.28
N PRO A 102 -7.76 -24.15 13.68
CA PRO A 102 -9.10 -24.45 14.17
C PRO A 102 -9.42 -23.59 15.40
N GLN A 103 -10.48 -22.80 15.31
CA GLN A 103 -10.94 -21.99 16.43
C GLN A 103 -11.54 -22.94 17.49
N ARG A 104 -10.78 -23.26 18.55
CA ARG A 104 -11.26 -24.09 19.65
C ARG A 104 -12.33 -23.30 20.40
N SER A 105 -13.60 -23.58 20.11
CA SER A 105 -14.74 -23.06 20.87
C SER A 105 -14.57 -23.43 22.34
N ARG A 106 -14.51 -22.42 23.22
CA ARG A 106 -14.74 -22.60 24.66
C ARG A 106 -16.24 -22.60 24.91
#